data_AF-A0A7Z0LHB5-F1
#
_entry.id   AF-A0A7Z0LHB5-F1
#
_cell.length_a   1.000
_cell.length_b   1.000
_cell.length_c   1.000
_cell.angle_alpha   90.00
_cell.angle_beta   90.00
_cell.angle_gamma   90.00
#
_symmetry.space_group_name_H-M   'P 1'
#
loop_
_entity.id
_entity.type
_entity.pdbx_description
1 polymer ?
#
loop_
_entity_poly.entity_id
_entity_poly.type
_entity_poly.pdbx_seq_one_letter_code
_entity_poly.pdbx_strand_id
1 'polypeptide(L)' 'MPNFEKYNLSQVKTERFYQLPKYLFEDEYFKKMSAEAKIMYALLKDRFELSIQNEWVDKN' A
#
# COMPACT_ATOMS: atom_id res chain seq x y z
N MET A 1 -7.72 -16.01 29.29
CA MET A 1 -7.29 -14.87 28.46
C MET A 1 -6.46 -15.44 27.33
N PRO A 2 -6.64 -15.02 26.06
CA PRO A 2 -5.80 -15.52 24.99
C PRO A 2 -4.35 -15.09 25.25
N ASN A 3 -3.41 -16.01 25.01
CA ASN A 3 -1.98 -15.75 25.19
C ASN A 3 -1.53 -14.64 24.24
N PHE A 4 -0.81 -13.64 24.76
CA PHE A 4 -0.18 -12.62 23.95
C PHE A 4 1.08 -13.20 23.30
N GLU A 5 0.96 -13.66 22.06
CA GLU A 5 2.11 -14.07 21.25
C GLU A 5 2.83 -12.83 20.72
N LYS A 6 4.13 -12.73 21.03
CA LYS A 6 4.99 -11.65 20.51
C LYS A 6 5.36 -11.98 19.07
N TYR A 7 5.15 -11.04 18.16
CA TYR A 7 5.58 -11.18 16.77
C TYR A 7 7.11 -11.27 16.66
N ASN A 8 7.60 -12.23 15.89
CA ASN A 8 9.00 -12.31 15.50
C ASN A 8 9.32 -11.22 14.46
N LEU A 9 10.51 -10.62 14.54
CA LEU A 9 11.01 -9.66 13.55
C LEU A 9 11.00 -10.21 12.12
N SER A 10 11.22 -11.53 11.95
CA SER A 10 11.11 -12.18 10.63
C SER A 10 9.67 -12.17 10.12
N GLN A 11 8.70 -12.46 10.99
CA GLN A 11 7.27 -12.43 10.66
C GLN A 11 6.83 -11.00 10.28
N VAL A 12 7.24 -9.99 11.06
CA VAL A 12 6.93 -8.58 10.73
C VAL A 12 7.44 -8.19 9.34
N LYS A 13 8.59 -8.72 8.91
CA LYS A 13 9.10 -8.46 7.56
C LYS A 13 8.31 -9.19 6.47
N THR A 14 7.86 -10.41 6.72
CA THR A 14 7.09 -11.19 5.74
C THR A 14 5.64 -10.73 5.61
N GLU A 15 5.09 -10.12 6.66
CA GLU A 15 3.72 -9.59 6.67
C GLU A 15 3.60 -8.18 6.05
N ARG A 16 4.70 -7.59 5.57
CA ARG A 16 4.69 -6.29 4.88
C ARG A 16 4.63 -6.46 3.36
N PHE A 17 3.57 -5.96 2.76
CA PHE A 17 3.35 -6.01 1.32
C PHE A 17 2.78 -4.69 0.80
N TYR A 18 3.09 -4.38 -0.46
CA TYR A 18 2.45 -3.26 -1.16
C TYR A 18 1.05 -3.67 -1.60
N GLN A 19 0.08 -2.81 -1.32
CA GLN A 19 -1.29 -3.01 -1.77
C GLN A 19 -1.44 -2.55 -3.21
N LEU A 20 -1.77 -3.49 -4.09
CA LEU A 20 -2.02 -3.21 -5.50
C LEU A 20 -3.53 -3.15 -5.76
N PRO A 21 -4.10 -1.97 -6.10
CA PRO A 21 -5.55 -1.87 -6.29
C PRO A 21 -6.03 -2.67 -7.50
N LYS A 22 -7.11 -3.44 -7.29
CA LYS A 22 -7.71 -4.30 -8.33
C LYS A 22 -8.24 -3.51 -9.54
N TYR A 23 -8.77 -2.31 -9.31
CA TYR A 23 -9.30 -1.47 -10.40
C TYR A 23 -8.23 -1.11 -11.44
N LEU A 24 -6.93 -1.12 -11.09
CA LEU A 24 -5.86 -0.92 -12.06
C LEU A 24 -5.79 -2.04 -13.11
N PHE A 25 -6.43 -3.19 -12.86
CA PHE A 25 -6.48 -4.34 -13.76
C PHE A 25 -7.86 -4.57 -14.34
N GLU A 26 -8.92 -4.20 -13.62
CA GLU A 26 -10.31 -4.48 -13.99
C GLU A 26 -10.92 -3.38 -14.87
N ASP A 27 -10.52 -2.11 -14.69
CA ASP A 27 -11.09 -0.98 -15.41
C ASP A 27 -10.38 -0.76 -16.77
N GLU A 28 -11.18 -0.66 -17.84
CA GLU A 28 -10.72 -0.45 -19.21
C GLU A 28 -9.87 0.82 -19.37
N TYR A 29 -10.09 1.85 -18.54
CA TYR A 29 -9.29 3.06 -18.54
C TYR A 29 -7.80 2.78 -18.28
N PHE A 30 -7.50 1.85 -17.36
CA PHE A 30 -6.12 1.50 -16.96
C PHE A 30 -5.55 0.32 -17.75
N LYS A 31 -6.28 -0.21 -18.74
CA LYS A 31 -5.86 -1.38 -19.53
C LYS A 31 -4.54 -1.18 -20.27
N LYS A 32 -4.29 0.03 -20.77
CA LYS A 32 -3.06 0.40 -21.48
C LYS A 32 -1.90 0.78 -20.56
N MET A 33 -2.14 0.89 -19.25
CA MET A 33 -1.11 1.24 -18.29
C MET A 33 -0.13 0.06 -18.12
N SER A 34 1.17 0.36 -18.15
CA SER A 34 2.20 -0.68 -17.94
C SER A 34 2.14 -1.26 -16.53
N ALA A 35 2.66 -2.47 -16.36
CA ALA A 35 2.73 -3.11 -15.05
C ALA A 35 3.60 -2.29 -14.09
N GLU A 36 4.70 -1.71 -14.58
CA GLU A 36 5.60 -0.86 -13.81
C GLU A 36 4.91 0.39 -13.28
N ALA A 37 4.03 1.02 -14.08
CA ALA A 37 3.27 2.18 -13.63
C ALA A 37 2.26 1.81 -12.53
N LYS A 38 1.61 0.65 -12.62
CA LYS A 38 0.71 0.13 -11.57
C LYS A 38 1.46 -0.17 -10.28
N ILE A 39 2.66 -0.76 -10.38
CA ILE A 39 3.55 -1.00 -9.25
C ILE A 39 4.00 0.33 -8.63
N MET A 40 4.42 1.30 -9.46
CA MET A 40 4.83 2.63 -9.00
C MET A 40 3.72 3.33 -8.23
N TYR A 41 2.47 3.23 -8.70
CA TYR A 41 1.31 3.73 -7.97
C TYR A 41 1.19 3.11 -6.57
N ALA A 42 1.33 1.79 -6.44
CA ALA A 42 1.26 1.12 -5.14
C ALA A 42 2.38 1.57 -4.18
N LEU A 43 3.60 1.80 -4.69
CA LEU A 43 4.72 2.34 -3.91
C LEU A 43 4.43 3.77 -3.40
N LEU A 44 3.88 4.62 -4.27
CA LEU A 44 3.53 6.00 -3.91
C LEU A 44 2.36 6.05 -2.92
N LYS A 45 1.37 5.17 -3.09
CA LYS A 45 0.23 5.05 -2.15
C LYS A 45 0.68 4.63 -0.75
N ASP A 46 1.59 3.67 -0.64
CA ASP A 46 2.17 3.26 0.65
C ASP A 46 2.88 4.44 1.37
N ARG A 47 3.59 5.28 0.61
CA ARG A 47 4.19 6.51 1.15
C ARG A 47 3.18 7.61 1.47
N PHE A 48 2.04 7.65 0.78
CA PHE A 48 1.00 8.63 1.06
C PHE A 48 0.42 8.45 2.47
N GLU A 49 0.35 7.22 2.98
CA GLU A 49 -0.09 6.96 4.36
C GLU A 49 0.83 7.67 5.38
N LEU A 50 2.13 7.80 5.09
CA LEU A 50 3.05 8.60 5.90
C LEU A 50 2.78 10.10 5.78
N SER A 51 2.30 10.57 4.63
CA SER A 51 1.94 11.99 4.42
C SER A 51 0.73 12.38 5.29
N ILE A 52 -0.25 11.49 5.42
CA ILE A 52 -1.38 11.68 6.35
C ILE A 52 -0.89 11.76 7.79
N GLN A 53 0.01 10.86 8.21
CA GLN A 53 0.61 10.87 9.55
C GLN A 53 1.39 12.17 9.83
N ASN A 54 1.98 12.76 8.80
CA ASN A 54 2.72 14.02 8.88
C ASN A 54 1.84 15.27 8.69
N GLU A 55 0.51 15.13 8.70
CA GLU A 55 -0.45 16.23 8.50
C GLU A 55 -0.23 17.00 7.18
N TRP A 56 0.30 16.34 6.14
CA TRP A 56 0.39 16.90 4.79
C TRP A 56 -0.95 16.80 4.08
N VAL A 57 -1.96 17.41 4.69
CA VAL A 57 -3.35 17.41 4.24
C VAL A 57 -3.73 18.85 3.93
N ASP A 58 -4.26 19.06 2.73
CA ASP A 58 -4.79 20.36 2.34
C ASP A 58 -6.07 20.67 3.14
N LYS A 59 -6.33 21.95 3.42
CA LYS A 59 -7.47 22.40 4.25
C LYS A 59 -8.77 22.59 3.44
N ASN A 60 -8.77 22.23 2.17
CA ASN A 60 -9.87 22.44 1.23
C ASN A 60 -11.01 21.43 1.41
#